data_AF-A0A1Y0D068-F1
#
_entry.id   AF-A0A1Y0D068-F1
#
_cell.length_a   1.000
_cell.length_b   1.000
_cell.length_c   1.000
_cell.angle_alpha   90.00
_cell.angle_beta   90.00
_cell.angle_gamma   90.00
#
_symmetry.space_group_name_H-M   'P 1'
#
loop_
_entity.id
_entity.type
_entity.pdbx_description
1 polymer ?
#
loop_
_entity_poly.entity_id
_entity_poly.type
_entity_poly.pdbx_seq_one_letter_code
_entity_poly.pdbx_strand_id
1 'polypeptide(L)'
;MTRIKKSRTPGQLAASKNTRETAAQTKERQRKAKRKGLAPGSRQNVPELHEHNKDKQAPTDPRLGSKKPVPLGPATNTDAPETKKFTKPAPVAKITVIDECAALSPEQELEQLENDERLNTLLDQVDAGKKLAKADGAWLDARLARHQQLLEQLGLLDEEDDEANEGDDLWTRFMDTEFDPAQYEDKEDKS
;
A
#
# COMPACT_ATOMS: atom_id res chain seq x y z
N MET A 1 41.89 -7.19 22.97
CA MET A 1 42.49 -6.04 22.25
C MET A 1 42.19 -6.17 20.77
N THR A 2 41.33 -5.36 20.17
CA THR A 2 41.29 -5.20 18.69
C THR A 2 40.58 -3.89 18.31
N ARG A 3 41.32 -2.79 18.16
CA ARG A 3 40.82 -1.57 17.50
C ARG A 3 41.47 -1.49 16.12
N ILE A 4 40.74 -1.86 15.08
CA ILE A 4 41.17 -1.67 13.69
C ILE A 4 40.81 -0.24 13.29
N LYS A 5 41.82 0.58 12.98
CA LYS A 5 41.61 1.96 12.50
C LYS A 5 41.47 1.95 10.98
N LYS A 6 40.38 2.53 10.47
CA LYS A 6 40.13 2.76 9.03
C LYS A 6 41.14 3.79 8.50
N SER A 7 42.00 3.42 7.56
CA SER A 7 42.84 4.35 6.81
C SER A 7 42.06 4.91 5.61
N ARG A 8 42.28 6.19 5.28
CA ARG A 8 41.70 6.83 4.09
C ARG A 8 42.74 6.79 2.98
N THR A 9 42.37 6.26 1.81
CA THR A 9 43.22 6.30 0.62
C THR A 9 43.41 7.77 0.21
N PRO A 10 44.65 8.28 0.08
CA PRO A 10 44.87 9.65 -0.36
C PRO A 10 44.41 9.81 -1.80
N GLY A 11 43.60 10.84 -2.06
CA GLY A 11 43.20 11.22 -3.41
C GLY A 11 44.39 11.70 -4.25
N GLN A 12 44.21 11.80 -5.57
CA GLN A 12 45.26 12.31 -6.45
C GLN A 12 45.62 13.76 -6.07
N LEU A 13 46.89 13.97 -5.73
CA LEU A 13 47.43 15.23 -5.20
C LEU A 13 47.65 16.31 -6.29
N ALA A 14 47.62 15.96 -7.57
CA ALA A 14 47.83 16.89 -8.67
C ALA A 14 47.18 16.43 -9.97
N ALA A 15 46.84 17.40 -10.83
CA ALA A 15 46.40 17.11 -12.19
C ALA A 15 47.52 16.42 -12.97
N SER A 16 47.20 15.27 -13.59
CA SER A 16 48.14 14.56 -14.46
C SER A 16 48.57 15.47 -15.61
N LYS A 17 49.88 15.55 -15.86
CA LYS A 17 50.42 16.26 -17.02
C LYS A 17 50.07 15.48 -18.28
N ASN A 18 49.06 15.95 -19.00
CA ASN A 18 48.69 15.41 -20.29
C ASN A 18 49.77 15.75 -21.34
N THR A 19 50.09 14.80 -22.21
CA THR A 19 50.95 15.05 -23.36
C THR A 19 50.25 16.00 -24.35
N ARG A 20 51.02 16.69 -25.20
CA ARG A 20 50.50 17.66 -26.17
C ARG A 20 49.45 17.04 -27.10
N GLU A 21 49.64 15.77 -27.46
CA GLU A 21 48.73 15.02 -28.33
C GLU A 21 47.39 14.73 -27.67
N THR A 22 47.38 14.29 -26.41
CA THR A 22 46.13 14.01 -25.68
C THR A 22 45.35 15.29 -25.39
N ALA A 23 46.05 16.40 -25.15
CA ALA A 23 45.43 17.72 -25.04
C ALA A 23 44.78 18.16 -26.36
N ALA A 24 45.42 17.92 -27.52
CA ALA A 24 44.86 18.23 -28.84
C ALA A 24 43.62 17.39 -29.16
N GLN A 25 43.69 16.07 -28.90
CA GLN A 25 42.55 15.16 -29.07
C GLN A 25 41.36 15.55 -28.19
N THR A 26 41.61 16.01 -26.97
CA THR A 26 40.55 16.46 -26.05
C THR A 26 39.87 17.74 -26.58
N LYS A 27 40.65 18.71 -27.09
CA LYS A 27 40.11 19.92 -27.72
C LYS A 27 39.30 19.60 -28.98
N GLU A 28 39.73 18.62 -29.76
CA GLU A 28 39.00 18.17 -30.94
C GLU A 28 37.68 17.49 -30.59
N ARG A 29 37.65 16.63 -29.57
CA ARG A 29 36.40 16.05 -29.03
C ARG A 29 35.45 17.14 -28.51
N GLN A 30 35.97 18.15 -27.81
CA GLN A 30 35.16 19.29 -27.37
C GLN A 30 34.60 20.10 -28.54
N ARG A 31 35.38 20.35 -29.60
CA ARG A 31 34.88 21.04 -30.82
C ARG A 31 33.77 20.26 -31.50
N LYS A 32 33.90 18.92 -31.57
CA LYS A 32 32.85 18.02 -32.09
C LYS A 32 31.59 18.03 -31.20
N ALA A 33 31.74 18.11 -29.88
CA ALA A 33 30.63 18.17 -28.92
C ALA A 33 29.93 19.54 -28.86
N LYS A 34 30.64 20.65 -29.11
CA LYS A 34 30.12 22.04 -29.01
C LYS A 34 28.99 22.37 -29.99
N ARG A 35 28.77 21.56 -31.03
CA ARG A 35 27.76 21.85 -32.07
C ARG A 35 26.37 21.27 -31.77
N LYS A 36 26.24 20.48 -30.70
CA LYS A 36 24.96 20.07 -30.14
C LYS A 36 24.85 20.72 -28.77
N GLY A 37 23.99 21.72 -28.63
CA GLY A 37 23.56 22.17 -27.30
C GLY A 37 22.94 21.00 -26.52
N LEU A 38 22.67 21.21 -25.24
CA LEU A 38 21.80 20.29 -24.49
C LEU A 38 20.50 20.11 -25.26
N ALA A 39 19.96 18.90 -25.29
CA ALA A 39 18.68 18.65 -25.94
C ALA A 39 17.63 19.62 -25.36
N PRO A 40 16.81 20.27 -26.21
CA PRO A 40 15.70 21.07 -25.71
C PRO A 40 14.82 20.18 -24.83
N GLY A 41 14.38 20.69 -23.67
CA GLY A 41 13.60 19.90 -22.72
C GLY A 41 14.40 19.07 -21.72
N SER A 42 15.74 19.16 -21.67
CA SER A 42 16.56 18.40 -20.69
C SER A 42 16.21 18.66 -19.21
N ARG A 43 15.50 19.75 -18.88
CA ARG A 43 15.03 20.03 -17.51
C ARG A 43 13.67 19.39 -17.22
N GLN A 44 12.88 19.14 -18.26
CA GLN A 44 11.52 18.61 -18.20
C GLN A 44 11.47 17.11 -18.55
N ASN A 45 12.53 16.58 -19.17
CA ASN A 45 12.65 15.16 -19.42
C ASN A 45 13.03 14.47 -18.11
N VAL A 46 12.01 13.94 -17.42
CA VAL A 46 12.20 12.98 -16.34
C VAL A 46 12.98 11.82 -16.95
N PRO A 47 14.22 11.53 -16.49
CA PRO A 47 14.94 10.41 -17.03
C PRO A 47 14.13 9.14 -16.74
N GLU A 48 13.63 8.50 -17.79
CA GLU A 48 13.15 7.14 -17.73
C GLU A 48 14.35 6.30 -17.26
N LEU A 49 14.33 5.91 -15.99
CA LEU A 49 15.33 5.04 -15.41
C LEU A 49 15.19 3.68 -16.09
N HIS A 50 15.89 3.50 -17.21
CA HIS A 50 16.12 2.17 -17.74
C HIS A 50 16.77 1.35 -16.63
N GLU A 51 15.99 0.42 -16.08
CA GLU A 51 16.44 -0.56 -15.09
C GLU A 51 17.49 -1.45 -15.72
N HIS A 52 18.74 -0.98 -15.68
CA HIS A 52 19.87 -1.87 -15.83
C HIS A 52 19.93 -2.74 -14.58
N ASN A 53 19.33 -3.94 -14.70
CA ASN A 53 19.66 -5.11 -13.91
C ASN A 53 21.18 -5.20 -13.75
N LYS A 54 21.67 -4.81 -12.57
CA LYS A 54 23.03 -5.10 -12.11
C LYS A 54 22.93 -5.60 -10.69
N ASP A 55 22.76 -6.92 -10.61
CA ASP A 55 23.33 -7.74 -9.56
C ASP A 55 24.80 -7.35 -9.37
N LYS A 56 25.06 -6.52 -8.36
CA LYS A 56 26.35 -6.33 -7.72
C LYS A 56 26.09 -5.57 -6.43
N GLN A 57 26.10 -6.32 -5.34
CA GLN A 57 26.13 -5.84 -3.96
C GLN A 57 27.40 -5.00 -3.73
N ALA A 58 27.38 -3.75 -4.18
CA ALA A 58 28.36 -2.76 -3.76
C ALA A 58 27.99 -2.31 -2.34
N PRO A 59 28.96 -1.98 -1.46
CA PRO A 59 28.67 -1.50 -0.13
C PRO A 59 27.88 -0.18 -0.22
N THR A 60 26.58 -0.24 0.05
CA THR A 60 25.71 0.92 0.18
C THR A 60 26.06 1.72 1.43
N ASP A 61 25.98 3.06 1.34
CA ASP A 61 26.23 3.97 2.46
C ASP A 61 25.27 3.65 3.63
N PRO A 62 25.77 3.41 4.86
CA PRO A 62 24.92 3.16 6.03
C PRO A 62 23.90 4.25 6.34
N ARG A 63 24.09 5.46 5.81
CA ARG A 63 23.14 6.57 5.95
C ARG A 63 21.97 6.50 4.98
N LEU A 64 22.09 5.74 3.89
CA LEU A 64 21.00 5.44 2.98
C LEU A 64 20.29 4.18 3.48
N GLY A 65 19.04 4.33 3.93
CA GLY A 65 18.19 3.19 4.29
C GLY A 65 17.89 2.27 3.10
N SER A 66 17.35 1.08 3.39
CA SER A 66 16.91 0.14 2.37
C SER A 66 15.75 0.75 1.55
N LYS A 67 15.96 0.91 0.24
CA LYS A 67 14.93 1.31 -0.73
C LYS A 67 14.42 0.14 -1.57
N LYS A 68 14.58 -1.10 -1.07
CA LYS A 68 14.07 -2.29 -1.77
C LYS A 68 12.53 -2.24 -1.76
N PRO A 69 11.86 -2.29 -2.92
CA PRO A 69 10.40 -2.32 -2.96
C PRO A 69 9.88 -3.56 -2.24
N VAL A 70 8.88 -3.37 -1.38
CA VAL A 70 8.19 -4.45 -0.68
C VAL A 70 6.84 -4.67 -1.36
N PRO A 71 6.47 -5.90 -1.73
CA PRO A 71 5.18 -6.17 -2.36
C PRO A 71 4.05 -5.90 -1.38
N LEU A 72 2.97 -5.26 -1.83
CA LEU A 72 1.81 -4.86 -1.03
C LEU A 72 0.69 -5.93 -0.99
N GLY A 73 1.03 -7.21 -1.15
CA GLY A 73 0.08 -8.33 -1.10
C GLY A 73 0.19 -9.14 0.20
N PRO A 74 -0.76 -10.05 0.49
CA PRO A 74 -0.72 -10.89 1.69
C PRO A 74 0.59 -11.68 1.70
N ALA A 75 1.37 -11.48 2.76
CA ALA A 75 2.77 -11.85 2.84
C ALA A 75 2.96 -13.37 2.87
N THR A 76 3.39 -13.98 1.77
CA THR A 76 4.14 -15.25 1.85
C THR A 76 5.59 -14.92 2.17
N ASN A 77 5.87 -14.62 3.45
CA ASN A 77 7.22 -14.66 3.99
C ASN A 77 7.75 -16.09 3.86
N THR A 78 8.39 -16.40 2.74
CA THR A 78 9.09 -17.67 2.52
C THR A 78 10.44 -17.41 1.86
N ASP A 79 11.28 -16.61 2.52
CA ASP A 79 12.73 -16.74 2.36
C ASP A 79 13.19 -17.87 3.30
N ALA A 80 13.10 -19.11 2.83
CA ALA A 80 13.82 -20.25 3.39
C ALA A 80 14.60 -20.94 2.27
N PRO A 81 15.93 -21.16 2.42
CA PRO A 81 16.78 -21.59 1.32
C PRO A 81 16.47 -23.02 0.87
N GLU A 82 16.30 -23.16 -0.44
CA GLU A 82 16.07 -24.42 -1.14
C GLU A 82 17.17 -25.46 -0.83
N THR A 83 16.77 -26.60 -0.27
CA THR A 83 17.58 -27.83 -0.31
C THR A 83 16.91 -28.86 -1.22
N LYS A 84 17.55 -29.08 -2.36
CA LYS A 84 17.25 -30.11 -3.36
C LYS A 84 17.38 -31.52 -2.78
N LYS A 85 16.37 -32.41 -2.85
CA LYS A 85 16.53 -33.89 -2.98
C LYS A 85 15.33 -34.62 -3.64
N PHE A 86 15.60 -35.16 -4.84
CA PHE A 86 15.26 -36.47 -5.44
C PHE A 86 13.99 -37.31 -5.07
N THR A 87 13.15 -37.51 -6.10
CA THR A 87 12.54 -38.77 -6.67
C THR A 87 11.75 -39.81 -5.83
N LYS A 88 10.42 -39.83 -6.08
CA LYS A 88 9.42 -40.94 -6.39
C LYS A 88 9.26 -42.18 -5.45
N PRO A 89 8.15 -42.97 -5.51
CA PRO A 89 6.80 -42.81 -6.12
C PRO A 89 5.60 -43.10 -5.14
N ALA A 90 4.37 -42.86 -5.62
CA ALA A 90 3.08 -42.96 -4.92
C ALA A 90 2.77 -44.33 -4.25
N PRO A 91 1.84 -44.38 -3.26
CA PRO A 91 0.45 -44.69 -3.61
C PRO A 91 -0.61 -44.02 -2.72
N VAL A 92 -1.87 -44.22 -3.13
CA VAL A 92 -3.15 -43.88 -2.49
C VAL A 92 -3.50 -42.39 -2.41
N ALA A 93 -4.40 -42.02 -3.31
CA ALA A 93 -5.16 -40.78 -3.32
C ALA A 93 -5.81 -40.56 -1.94
N LYS A 94 -5.13 -39.79 -1.10
CA LYS A 94 -5.82 -38.94 -0.15
C LYS A 94 -6.62 -37.99 -1.01
N ILE A 95 -7.94 -38.04 -0.89
CA ILE A 95 -8.80 -36.91 -1.20
C ILE A 95 -8.32 -35.83 -0.23
N THR A 96 -7.28 -35.10 -0.62
CA THR A 96 -7.06 -33.77 -0.12
C THR A 96 -8.31 -33.04 -0.59
N VAL A 97 -9.19 -32.73 0.35
CA VAL A 97 -10.03 -31.55 0.23
C VAL A 97 -9.05 -30.48 -0.21
N ILE A 98 -9.13 -30.15 -1.49
CA ILE A 98 -8.47 -29.00 -2.05
C ILE A 98 -9.16 -27.90 -1.26
N ASP A 99 -8.47 -27.35 -0.26
CA ASP A 99 -8.88 -26.13 0.41
C ASP A 99 -9.17 -25.15 -0.72
N GLU A 100 -10.44 -25.00 -1.05
CA GLU A 100 -10.86 -24.20 -2.18
C GLU A 100 -10.40 -22.79 -1.88
N CYS A 101 -9.45 -22.33 -2.69
CA CYS A 101 -9.22 -20.93 -3.04
C CYS A 101 -9.56 -19.95 -1.93
N ALA A 102 -8.59 -19.58 -1.09
CA ALA A 102 -8.63 -18.33 -0.32
C ALA A 102 -10.03 -17.97 0.20
N ALA A 103 -10.54 -18.70 1.20
CA ALA A 103 -11.80 -18.36 1.85
C ALA A 103 -11.80 -16.85 2.10
N LEU A 104 -12.63 -16.11 1.37
CA LEU A 104 -12.69 -14.67 1.53
C LEU A 104 -12.97 -14.43 3.01
N SER A 105 -12.24 -13.47 3.60
CA SER A 105 -12.60 -13.01 4.94
C SER A 105 -14.09 -12.65 4.94
N PRO A 106 -14.86 -12.95 6.00
CA PRO A 106 -16.26 -12.52 6.07
C PRO A 106 -16.44 -11.02 5.75
N GLU A 107 -15.45 -10.19 6.10
CA GLU A 107 -15.39 -8.77 5.73
C GLU A 107 -15.26 -8.54 4.22
N GLN A 108 -14.43 -9.33 3.53
CA GLN A 108 -14.24 -9.21 2.08
C GLN A 108 -15.45 -9.72 1.30
N GLU A 109 -16.11 -10.77 1.79
CA GLU A 109 -17.37 -11.23 1.19
C GLU A 109 -18.47 -10.17 1.35
N LEU A 110 -18.53 -9.51 2.51
CA LEU A 110 -19.45 -8.41 2.79
C LEU A 110 -19.17 -7.20 1.89
N GLU A 111 -17.93 -6.79 1.72
CA GLU A 111 -17.55 -5.69 0.81
C GLU A 111 -17.92 -6.01 -0.65
N GLN A 112 -17.75 -7.26 -1.09
CA GLN A 112 -18.18 -7.68 -2.44
C GLN A 112 -19.71 -7.70 -2.58
N LEU A 113 -20.41 -8.03 -1.51
CA LEU A 113 -21.87 -7.99 -1.41
C LEU A 113 -22.41 -6.58 -1.63
N GLU A 114 -21.85 -5.61 -0.91
CA GLU A 114 -22.25 -4.20 -0.96
C GLU A 114 -21.92 -3.57 -2.32
N ASN A 115 -20.82 -3.99 -2.95
CA ASN A 115 -20.39 -3.50 -4.26
C ASN A 115 -21.02 -4.23 -5.46
N ASP A 116 -21.95 -5.17 -5.25
CA ASP A 116 -22.61 -5.90 -6.34
C ASP A 116 -23.62 -5.00 -7.09
N GLU A 117 -23.31 -4.68 -8.35
CA GLU A 117 -24.17 -3.86 -9.22
C GLU A 117 -25.58 -4.45 -9.36
N ARG A 118 -25.71 -5.78 -9.42
CA ARG A 118 -27.02 -6.41 -9.58
C ARG A 118 -27.89 -6.21 -8.34
N LEU A 119 -27.30 -6.35 -7.16
CA LEU A 119 -28.01 -6.12 -5.90
C LEU A 119 -28.49 -4.67 -5.81
N ASN A 120 -27.61 -3.72 -6.09
CA ASN A 120 -27.91 -2.29 -6.07
C ASN A 120 -29.03 -1.92 -7.05
N THR A 121 -28.98 -2.41 -8.29
CA THR A 121 -30.03 -2.13 -9.29
C THR A 121 -31.40 -2.71 -8.92
N LEU A 122 -31.44 -3.84 -8.19
CA LEU A 122 -32.69 -4.43 -7.71
C LEU A 122 -33.26 -3.63 -6.53
N LEU A 123 -32.41 -3.16 -5.62
CA LEU A 123 -32.81 -2.26 -4.52
C LEU A 123 -33.39 -0.94 -5.05
N ASP A 124 -32.72 -0.30 -6.02
CA ASP A 124 -33.22 0.92 -6.67
C ASP A 124 -34.62 0.73 -7.29
N GLN A 125 -34.89 -0.45 -7.85
CA GLN A 125 -36.20 -0.77 -8.42
C GLN A 125 -37.28 -0.93 -7.34
N VAL A 126 -36.93 -1.55 -6.22
CA VAL A 126 -37.82 -1.68 -5.05
C VAL A 126 -38.13 -0.30 -4.47
N ASP A 127 -37.12 0.57 -4.32
CA ASP A 127 -37.28 1.94 -3.84
C ASP A 127 -38.11 2.79 -4.80
N ALA A 128 -37.95 2.58 -6.11
CA ALA A 128 -38.81 3.17 -7.13
C ALA A 128 -40.24 2.59 -7.18
N GLY A 129 -40.58 1.62 -6.31
CA GLY A 129 -41.89 0.99 -6.22
C GLY A 129 -42.23 0.06 -7.39
N LYS A 130 -41.23 -0.36 -8.18
CA LYS A 130 -41.43 -1.30 -9.29
C LYS A 130 -41.58 -2.73 -8.76
N LYS A 131 -42.48 -3.51 -9.38
CA LYS A 131 -42.66 -4.91 -9.01
C LYS A 131 -41.53 -5.76 -9.60
N LEU A 132 -40.76 -6.41 -8.74
CA LEU A 132 -39.75 -7.39 -9.13
C LEU A 132 -40.38 -8.70 -9.60
N ALA A 133 -39.68 -9.42 -10.47
CA ALA A 133 -40.05 -10.78 -10.81
C ALA A 133 -39.83 -11.71 -9.59
N LYS A 134 -40.60 -12.80 -9.50
CA LYS A 134 -40.50 -13.75 -8.37
C LYS A 134 -39.08 -14.33 -8.20
N ALA A 135 -38.38 -14.56 -9.31
CA ALA A 135 -37.00 -15.06 -9.29
C ALA A 135 -36.02 -14.02 -8.74
N ASP A 136 -36.17 -12.75 -9.12
CA ASP A 136 -35.29 -11.66 -8.65
C ASP A 136 -35.58 -11.31 -7.19
N GLY A 137 -36.84 -11.33 -6.76
CA GLY A 137 -37.20 -11.17 -5.35
C GLY A 137 -36.58 -12.26 -4.48
N ALA A 138 -36.73 -13.54 -4.87
CA ALA A 138 -36.13 -14.64 -4.12
C ALA A 138 -34.58 -14.58 -4.07
N TRP A 139 -33.95 -14.08 -5.13
CA TRP A 139 -32.51 -13.87 -5.17
C TRP A 139 -32.08 -12.73 -4.24
N LEU A 140 -32.82 -11.61 -4.26
CA LEU A 140 -32.58 -10.46 -3.39
C LEU A 140 -32.73 -10.84 -1.91
N ASP A 141 -33.80 -11.56 -1.57
CA ASP A 141 -34.03 -12.08 -0.21
C ASP A 141 -32.88 -12.97 0.26
N ALA A 142 -32.41 -13.89 -0.60
CA ALA A 142 -31.27 -14.75 -0.29
C ALA A 142 -29.96 -13.97 -0.08
N ARG A 143 -29.74 -12.91 -0.86
CA ARG A 143 -28.54 -12.06 -0.76
C ARG A 143 -28.56 -11.22 0.52
N LEU A 144 -29.72 -10.67 0.89
CA LEU A 144 -29.92 -9.95 2.16
C LEU A 144 -29.76 -10.87 3.37
N ALA A 145 -30.29 -12.10 3.32
CA ALA A 145 -30.09 -13.08 4.39
C ALA A 145 -28.61 -13.44 4.56
N ARG A 146 -27.86 -13.58 3.45
CA ARG A 146 -26.40 -13.80 3.51
C ARG A 146 -25.67 -12.60 4.12
N HIS A 147 -26.09 -11.37 3.77
CA HIS A 147 -25.52 -10.15 4.33
C HIS A 147 -25.72 -10.08 5.85
N GLN A 148 -26.92 -10.36 6.35
CA GLN A 148 -27.22 -10.42 7.79
C GLN A 148 -26.34 -11.46 8.51
N GLN A 149 -26.19 -12.64 7.93
CA GLN A 149 -25.33 -13.69 8.49
C GLN A 149 -23.86 -13.24 8.59
N LEU A 150 -23.35 -12.48 7.61
CA LEU A 150 -21.99 -11.95 7.66
C LEU A 150 -21.84 -10.88 8.75
N LEU A 151 -22.83 -10.00 8.91
CA LEU A 151 -22.84 -9.02 10.00
C LEU A 151 -22.84 -9.70 11.38
N GLU A 152 -23.65 -10.74 11.56
CA GLU A 152 -23.68 -11.56 12.79
C GLU A 152 -22.33 -12.22 13.05
N GLN A 153 -21.70 -12.83 12.03
CA GLN A 153 -20.37 -13.43 12.14
C GLN A 153 -19.28 -12.44 12.52
N LEU A 154 -19.42 -11.17 12.11
CA LEU A 154 -18.51 -10.10 12.44
C LEU A 154 -18.82 -9.43 13.79
N GLY A 155 -19.93 -9.80 14.45
CA GLY A 155 -20.38 -9.16 15.69
C GLY A 155 -20.83 -7.71 15.50
N LEU A 156 -21.25 -7.33 14.28
CA LEU A 156 -21.79 -6.01 13.96
C LEU A 156 -23.31 -5.93 14.16
N LEU A 157 -23.97 -7.04 14.48
CA LEU A 157 -25.39 -7.08 14.79
C LEU A 157 -25.58 -6.82 16.29
N ASP A 158 -26.26 -5.73 16.61
CA ASP A 158 -26.39 -5.10 17.94
C ASP A 158 -27.30 -5.86 18.93
N GLU A 159 -27.28 -7.20 18.91
CA GLU A 159 -28.19 -8.03 19.71
C GLU A 159 -27.62 -8.44 21.09
N GLU A 160 -26.38 -8.05 21.42
CA GLU A 160 -25.72 -8.40 22.68
C GLU A 160 -25.02 -7.21 23.39
N ASP A 161 -25.41 -5.96 23.11
CA ASP A 161 -24.96 -4.79 23.89
C ASP A 161 -26.13 -4.07 24.60
N ASP A 162 -26.81 -4.84 25.45
CA ASP A 162 -27.61 -4.29 26.55
C ASP A 162 -26.70 -3.69 27.67
N GLU A 163 -25.42 -3.38 27.41
CA GLU A 163 -24.59 -2.58 28.32
C GLU A 163 -24.80 -1.10 28.02
N ALA A 164 -25.94 -0.61 28.52
CA ALA A 164 -26.28 0.80 28.55
C ALA A 164 -25.07 1.66 28.98
N ASN A 165 -24.54 2.38 28.01
CA ASN A 165 -24.24 3.80 28.11
C ASN A 165 -23.01 4.26 28.93
N GLU A 166 -21.81 3.85 28.54
CA GLU A 166 -20.59 4.65 28.80
C GLU A 166 -20.31 5.68 27.68
N GLY A 167 -20.86 5.47 26.48
CA GLY A 167 -20.66 6.32 25.31
C GLY A 167 -21.35 7.69 25.41
N ASP A 168 -22.60 7.76 25.91
CA ASP A 168 -23.26 9.06 26.10
C ASP A 168 -22.63 9.84 27.26
N ASP A 169 -22.03 9.20 28.26
CA ASP A 169 -21.33 9.93 29.34
C ASP A 169 -20.08 10.65 28.80
N LEU A 170 -19.35 10.03 27.87
CA LEU A 170 -18.22 10.68 27.19
C LEU A 170 -18.65 11.81 26.25
N TRP A 171 -19.74 11.62 25.48
CA TRP A 171 -20.28 12.65 24.59
C TRP A 171 -20.89 13.82 25.38
N THR A 172 -21.62 13.52 26.45
CA THR A 172 -22.24 14.52 27.35
C THR A 172 -21.15 15.29 28.09
N ARG A 173 -20.12 14.61 28.64
CA ARG A 173 -18.95 15.27 29.23
C ARG A 173 -18.22 16.16 28.23
N PHE A 174 -18.06 15.74 26.98
CA PHE A 174 -17.43 16.56 25.94
C PHE A 174 -18.25 17.83 25.66
N MET A 175 -19.58 17.70 25.49
CA MET A 175 -20.46 18.85 25.29
C MET A 175 -20.55 19.79 26.49
N ASP A 176 -20.56 19.23 27.71
CA ASP A 176 -20.65 20.01 28.95
C ASP A 176 -19.34 20.71 29.33
N THR A 177 -18.18 20.19 28.91
CA THR A 177 -16.87 20.77 29.28
C THR A 177 -16.41 21.91 28.38
N GLU A 178 -16.94 22.03 27.16
CA GLU A 178 -16.39 22.94 26.14
C GLU A 178 -17.31 24.11 25.77
N PHE A 179 -18.55 24.17 26.30
CA PHE A 179 -19.47 25.27 26.07
C PHE A 179 -19.84 26.00 27.38
N ASP A 180 -18.95 26.88 27.87
CA ASP A 180 -19.30 27.89 28.87
C ASP A 180 -19.62 29.22 28.16
N PRO A 181 -20.90 29.51 27.85
CA PRO A 181 -21.30 30.74 27.17
C PRO A 181 -20.99 32.01 27.98
N ALA A 182 -20.69 31.90 29.28
CA ALA A 182 -20.33 33.03 30.13
C ALA A 182 -18.92 33.59 29.86
N GLN A 183 -18.06 32.85 29.15
CA GLN A 183 -16.72 33.32 28.74
C GLN A 183 -16.76 34.30 27.55
N TYR A 184 -17.89 34.39 26.84
CA TYR A 184 -18.07 35.22 25.65
C TYR A 184 -19.16 36.30 25.81
N GLU A 185 -19.73 36.49 27.00
CA GLU A 185 -20.47 37.71 27.28
C GLU A 185 -19.47 38.87 27.38
N ASP A 186 -19.26 39.54 26.24
CA ASP A 186 -18.64 40.87 26.16
C ASP A 186 -19.35 41.77 27.17
N LYS A 187 -18.66 42.08 28.28
CA LYS A 187 -19.15 43.07 29.22
C LYS A 187 -19.21 44.39 28.46
N GLU A 188 -20.42 44.82 28.10
CA GLU A 188 -20.67 46.16 27.62
C GLU A 188 -20.15 47.15 28.68
N ASP A 189 -18.96 47.70 28.43
CA ASP A 189 -18.40 48.83 29.15
C ASP A 189 -19.35 50.02 28.97
N LYS A 190 -20.31 50.14 29.89
CA LYS A 190 -21.16 51.31 30.06
C LYS A 190 -20.29 52.49 30.49
N SER A 191 -19.90 53.31 29.52
CA SER A 191 -19.41 54.68 29.73
C SER A 191 -20.55 55.63 30.07
#